data_AF-A0A534TZZ7-F1
#
_entry.id   AF-A0A534TZZ7-F1
#
_cell.length_a   1.000
_cell.length_b   1.000
_cell.length_c   1.000
_cell.angle_alpha   90.00
_cell.angle_beta   90.00
_cell.angle_gamma   90.00
#
_symmetry.space_group_name_H-M   'P 1'
#
loop_
_entity.id
_entity.type
_entity.pdbx_description
1 polymer ?
#
loop_
_entity_poly.entity_id
_entity_poly.type
_entity_poly.pdbx_seq_one_letter_code
_entity_poly.pdbx_strand_id
1 'polypeptide(L)'
;MGRRGHGARRPGARRRDAAAAPENRRSDDDPDRARPPGDRRPRHPRRRASSRRRRHDRRAPARAMSRRPTRTVVQARAVIAVVAITFGACVARPPSRPADVVLIVIDTLRADHVSLYGYPRRTAPALEAFARDAVTYDDAISPGTWTVPSHAAVFTGRWPSFAGAERVPGDRNLAMPINDAAPTLAELLSRSQFHTAAFVANSAYVARALGFARGFDEFADWNLSTANRVEHAFRLWLPPRNDRLFVFMNILDPHEPYDPPGAYKRRFPGRVRRYGTVMTEL
;
A
#
# COMPACT_ATOMS: atom_id res chain seq x y z
N MET A 1 -46.68 57.43 4.33
CA MET A 1 -46.78 56.54 5.52
C MET A 1 -45.99 55.27 5.20
N GLY A 2 -45.07 54.74 6.01
CA GLY A 2 -44.46 55.25 7.25
C GLY A 2 -43.23 54.42 7.67
N ARG A 3 -42.26 55.07 8.35
CA ARG A 3 -41.17 54.59 9.25
C ARG A 3 -40.62 53.15 9.05
N ARG A 4 -39.33 52.98 8.69
CA ARG A 4 -38.08 53.10 9.52
C ARG A 4 -38.00 52.15 10.73
N GLY A 5 -36.93 51.34 10.77
CA GLY A 5 -36.45 50.60 11.95
C GLY A 5 -35.03 50.05 11.76
N HIS A 6 -34.01 50.72 12.32
CA HIS A 6 -32.61 50.24 12.35
C HIS A 6 -32.37 49.29 13.55
N GLY A 7 -31.35 48.44 13.48
CA GLY A 7 -30.91 47.65 14.63
C GLY A 7 -29.71 46.72 14.40
N ALA A 8 -28.52 47.26 14.13
CA ALA A 8 -27.28 46.46 14.09
C ALA A 8 -26.61 46.40 15.48
N ARG A 9 -26.00 45.25 15.84
CA ARG A 9 -24.87 45.15 16.79
C ARG A 9 -24.18 43.77 16.76
N ARG A 10 -22.88 43.80 16.46
CA ARG A 10 -21.81 42.83 16.78
C ARG A 10 -20.68 43.67 17.44
N PRO A 11 -19.59 43.08 17.98
CA PRO A 11 -19.45 41.80 18.67
C PRO A 11 -18.80 41.97 20.07
N GLY A 12 -18.83 40.93 20.91
CA GLY A 12 -18.03 40.88 22.14
C GLY A 12 -16.68 40.21 21.90
N ALA A 13 -15.57 40.94 22.08
CA ALA A 13 -14.21 40.40 22.00
C ALA A 13 -13.55 40.37 23.38
N ARG A 14 -12.86 39.27 23.72
CA ARG A 14 -11.82 39.26 24.76
C ARG A 14 -10.57 38.52 24.29
N ARG A 15 -9.52 39.31 24.04
CA ARG A 15 -8.10 38.98 24.28
C ARG A 15 -7.91 38.73 25.80
N ARG A 16 -6.86 38.10 26.33
CA ARG A 16 -5.59 37.48 25.85
C ARG A 16 -5.31 36.33 26.86
N ASP A 17 -4.30 35.47 26.74
CA ASP A 17 -2.91 35.71 27.15
C ASP A 17 -1.99 34.55 26.69
N ALA A 18 -0.69 34.82 26.64
CA ALA A 18 0.35 33.88 26.26
C ALA A 18 1.49 33.90 27.29
N ALA A 19 1.96 32.72 27.71
CA ALA A 19 3.22 32.43 28.42
C ALA A 19 3.29 30.90 28.67
N ALA A 20 4.44 30.24 28.83
CA ALA A 20 5.81 30.49 28.40
C ALA A 20 6.61 29.17 28.60
N ALA A 21 7.65 28.95 27.79
CA ALA A 21 8.82 28.14 28.19
C ALA A 21 9.95 29.13 28.57
N PRO A 22 10.87 28.82 29.51
CA PRO A 22 11.97 27.85 29.31
C PRO A 22 12.25 27.04 30.62
N GLU A 23 13.43 26.50 31.02
CA GLU A 23 14.83 26.55 30.53
C GLU A 23 15.71 25.36 31.05
N ASN A 24 16.81 25.10 30.34
CA ASN A 24 18.15 24.61 30.76
C ASN A 24 18.39 23.63 31.94
N ARG A 25 19.23 22.63 31.64
CA ARG A 25 20.51 22.21 32.29
C ARG A 25 21.08 21.04 31.45
N ARG A 26 22.28 21.02 30.84
CA ARG A 26 23.68 21.19 31.32
C ARG A 26 23.94 20.38 32.60
N SER A 27 24.93 19.50 32.71
CA SER A 27 26.32 19.47 32.19
C SER A 27 26.83 18.01 32.07
N ASP A 28 27.64 17.67 31.07
CA ASP A 28 29.11 17.43 31.14
C ASP A 28 29.57 16.29 32.07
N ASP A 29 30.22 15.25 31.52
CA ASP A 29 31.64 14.93 31.81
C ASP A 29 32.20 13.74 30.99
N ASP A 30 33.50 13.86 30.70
CA ASP A 30 34.29 13.29 29.58
C ASP A 30 34.97 11.91 29.93
N PRO A 31 36.15 11.44 29.42
CA PRO A 31 36.33 10.04 29.02
C PRO A 31 37.50 9.31 29.74
N ASP A 32 37.89 8.09 29.32
CA ASP A 32 39.31 7.78 28.98
C ASP A 32 39.56 6.35 28.38
N ARG A 33 40.74 6.20 27.74
CA ARG A 33 41.60 4.99 27.58
C ARG A 33 41.27 3.86 26.58
N ALA A 34 41.70 4.12 25.34
CA ALA A 34 42.84 3.44 24.66
C ALA A 34 43.26 1.97 25.02
N ARG A 35 43.07 1.05 24.06
CA ARG A 35 44.08 0.38 23.16
C ARG A 35 45.59 0.28 23.59
N PRO A 36 46.43 -0.63 23.01
CA PRO A 36 46.19 -1.84 22.18
C PRO A 36 47.13 -3.08 22.54
N PRO A 37 47.91 -3.80 21.67
CA PRO A 37 47.82 -5.28 21.63
C PRO A 37 49.15 -6.10 21.64
N GLY A 38 49.04 -7.43 21.52
CA GLY A 38 50.09 -8.33 20.99
C GLY A 38 49.85 -9.79 21.39
N ASP A 39 50.46 -10.84 20.82
CA ASP A 39 51.17 -11.14 19.56
C ASP A 39 51.72 -12.60 19.76
N ARG A 40 52.19 -13.27 18.70
CA ARG A 40 53.12 -14.44 18.70
C ARG A 40 52.58 -15.85 18.95
N ARG A 41 52.62 -16.63 17.85
CA ARG A 41 52.99 -18.07 17.85
C ARG A 41 54.51 -18.21 18.05
N PRO A 42 55.00 -19.42 18.41
CA PRO A 42 55.95 -20.08 17.48
C PRO A 42 55.72 -21.60 17.29
N ARG A 43 56.60 -22.24 16.50
CA ARG A 43 56.51 -23.63 15.97
C ARG A 43 57.60 -24.58 16.57
N HIS A 44 57.50 -25.87 16.19
CA HIS A 44 58.56 -26.91 16.08
C HIS A 44 59.00 -27.68 17.35
N PRO A 45 59.73 -28.84 17.23
CA PRO A 45 60.15 -29.61 16.04
C PRO A 45 59.99 -31.17 16.05
N ARG A 46 59.97 -31.74 14.82
CA ARG A 46 60.66 -32.96 14.28
C ARG A 46 60.99 -34.23 15.12
N ARG A 47 60.63 -35.37 14.48
CA ARG A 47 61.42 -36.63 14.26
C ARG A 47 61.90 -37.48 15.45
N ARG A 48 61.60 -38.79 15.34
CA ARG A 48 62.63 -39.84 15.21
C ARG A 48 62.10 -41.06 14.44
N ALA A 49 63.01 -41.79 13.81
CA ALA A 49 62.72 -43.04 13.10
C ALA A 49 63.57 -44.16 13.73
N SER A 50 63.07 -45.40 13.69
CA SER A 50 63.88 -46.60 13.93
C SER A 50 63.43 -47.72 12.99
N SER A 51 64.41 -48.40 12.41
CA SER A 51 64.28 -49.32 11.28
C SER A 51 64.46 -50.78 11.67
N ARG A 52 64.14 -51.69 10.74
CA ARG A 52 64.48 -53.14 10.71
C ARG A 52 63.64 -53.99 11.68
N ARG A 53 63.25 -55.24 11.37
CA ARG A 53 63.93 -56.28 10.56
C ARG A 53 62.94 -57.10 9.70
N ARG A 54 63.44 -57.69 8.60
CA ARG A 54 62.74 -58.74 7.83
C ARG A 54 62.86 -60.10 8.53
N ARG A 55 61.85 -60.97 8.40
CA ARG A 55 62.02 -62.43 8.24
C ARG A 55 60.95 -62.97 7.30
N HIS A 56 61.34 -63.87 6.41
CA HIS A 56 60.42 -64.67 5.61
C HIS A 56 59.89 -65.82 6.47
N ASP A 57 58.63 -66.19 6.25
CA ASP A 57 58.22 -67.58 6.33
C ASP A 57 57.14 -67.89 5.28
N ARG A 58 57.19 -69.09 4.70
CA ARG A 58 56.29 -69.56 3.64
C ARG A 58 55.18 -70.44 4.23
N ARG A 59 53.90 -70.12 4.00
CA ARG A 59 52.80 -71.11 4.02
C ARG A 59 51.78 -70.84 2.90
N ALA A 60 51.06 -71.90 2.53
CA ALA A 60 50.30 -72.06 1.28
C ALA A 60 48.92 -71.34 1.28
N PRO A 61 48.15 -71.32 0.17
CA PRO A 61 47.18 -70.27 -0.11
C PRO A 61 45.83 -70.45 0.60
N ALA A 62 45.30 -69.35 1.13
CA ALA A 62 43.91 -69.27 1.57
C ALA A 62 43.01 -68.79 0.40
N ARG A 63 41.98 -69.58 0.07
CA ARG A 63 40.90 -69.16 -0.86
C ARG A 63 40.21 -67.90 -0.33
N ALA A 64 40.42 -66.76 -0.99
CA ALA A 64 39.63 -65.56 -0.74
C ALA A 64 38.25 -65.69 -1.41
N MET A 65 37.22 -65.97 -0.60
CA MET A 65 35.82 -65.97 -1.04
C MET A 65 35.44 -64.64 -1.70
N SER A 66 34.81 -64.72 -2.86
CA SER A 66 34.14 -63.58 -3.50
C SER A 66 33.06 -63.01 -2.57
N ARG A 67 33.35 -61.85 -1.96
CA ARG A 67 32.35 -61.07 -1.23
C ARG A 67 31.42 -60.41 -2.23
N ARG A 68 30.36 -61.14 -2.61
CA ARG A 68 29.19 -60.54 -3.29
C ARG A 68 28.69 -59.38 -2.43
N PRO A 69 28.47 -58.17 -2.98
CA PRO A 69 27.91 -57.06 -2.21
C PRO A 69 26.51 -57.44 -1.74
N THR A 70 26.27 -57.32 -0.44
CA THR A 70 24.98 -57.60 0.18
C THR A 70 23.92 -56.61 -0.34
N ARG A 71 22.75 -57.15 -0.74
CA ARG A 71 21.63 -56.38 -1.34
C ARG A 71 21.20 -55.15 -0.52
N THR A 72 21.48 -55.15 0.78
CA THR A 72 21.19 -54.07 1.74
C THR A 72 21.76 -52.70 1.35
N VAL A 73 22.93 -52.64 0.70
CA VAL A 73 23.60 -51.36 0.39
C VAL A 73 22.94 -50.64 -0.80
N VAL A 74 22.30 -51.37 -1.71
CA VAL A 74 21.61 -50.79 -2.87
C VAL A 74 20.29 -50.13 -2.44
N GLN A 75 19.58 -50.72 -1.47
CA GLN A 75 18.30 -50.19 -0.98
C GLN A 75 18.49 -48.86 -0.20
N ALA A 76 19.54 -48.74 0.61
CA ALA A 76 19.83 -47.51 1.36
C ALA A 76 20.04 -46.29 0.44
N ARG A 77 20.70 -46.46 -0.71
CA ARG A 77 20.90 -45.38 -1.70
C ARG A 77 19.62 -44.99 -2.42
N ALA A 78 18.74 -45.95 -2.73
CA ALA A 78 17.45 -45.67 -3.35
C ALA A 78 16.53 -44.85 -2.42
N VAL A 79 16.50 -45.18 -1.12
CA VAL A 79 15.69 -44.43 -0.13
C VAL A 79 16.20 -42.99 0.02
N ILE A 80 17.51 -42.77 0.11
CA ILE A 80 18.09 -41.41 0.20
C ILE A 80 17.77 -40.58 -1.05
N ALA A 81 17.83 -41.18 -2.25
CA ALA A 81 17.48 -40.50 -3.49
C ALA A 81 15.98 -40.11 -3.54
N VAL A 82 15.08 -41.01 -3.11
CA VAL A 82 13.63 -40.72 -3.06
C VAL A 82 13.33 -39.62 -2.03
N VAL A 83 13.95 -39.64 -0.85
CA VAL A 83 13.79 -38.58 0.17
C VAL A 83 14.34 -37.23 -0.31
N ALA A 84 15.45 -37.22 -1.04
CA ALA A 84 15.98 -35.99 -1.63
C ALA A 84 15.07 -35.42 -2.73
N ILE A 85 14.41 -36.28 -3.52
CA ILE A 85 13.45 -35.86 -4.55
C ILE A 85 12.14 -35.35 -3.92
N THR A 86 11.65 -35.96 -2.84
CA THR A 86 10.45 -35.46 -2.14
C THR A 86 10.69 -34.19 -1.33
N PHE A 87 11.86 -34.00 -0.73
CA PHE A 87 12.24 -32.71 -0.11
C PHE A 87 12.56 -31.63 -1.14
N GLY A 88 13.17 -31.98 -2.28
CA GLY A 88 13.46 -31.04 -3.37
C GLY A 88 12.22 -30.50 -4.09
N ALA A 89 11.10 -31.22 -4.04
CA ALA A 89 9.81 -30.74 -4.54
C ALA A 89 9.18 -29.64 -3.67
N CYS A 90 9.66 -29.45 -2.43
CA CYS A 90 9.28 -28.37 -1.53
C CYS A 90 10.28 -27.19 -1.55
N VAL A 91 10.99 -26.97 -2.65
CA VAL A 91 11.56 -25.65 -2.94
C VAL A 91 10.39 -24.69 -3.08
N ALA A 92 10.05 -24.01 -1.98
CA ALA A 92 9.08 -22.94 -1.97
C ALA A 92 9.47 -21.96 -3.08
N ARG A 93 8.58 -21.81 -4.06
CA ARG A 93 8.74 -20.84 -5.15
C ARG A 93 9.09 -19.50 -4.48
N PRO A 94 10.27 -18.91 -4.74
CA PRO A 94 10.70 -17.71 -4.02
C PRO A 94 9.56 -16.70 -4.13
N PRO A 95 9.10 -16.12 -3.00
CA PRO A 95 7.83 -15.42 -2.94
C PRO A 95 7.80 -14.41 -4.07
N SER A 96 6.87 -14.63 -5.02
CA SER A 96 6.72 -13.74 -6.17
C SER A 96 6.55 -12.35 -5.60
N ARG A 97 7.45 -11.44 -5.98
CA ARG A 97 7.48 -10.06 -5.49
C ARG A 97 6.04 -9.55 -5.39
N PRO A 98 5.57 -9.09 -4.21
CA PRO A 98 4.19 -8.65 -4.06
C PRO A 98 3.83 -7.69 -5.19
N ALA A 99 2.71 -7.97 -5.84
CA ALA A 99 2.26 -7.22 -7.01
C ALA A 99 2.03 -5.76 -6.64
N ASP A 100 2.17 -4.89 -7.64
CA ASP A 100 1.77 -3.49 -7.50
C ASP A 100 0.26 -3.43 -7.28
N VAL A 101 -0.18 -2.59 -6.34
CA VAL A 101 -1.58 -2.43 -5.93
C VAL A 101 -2.08 -1.09 -6.44
N VAL A 102 -3.11 -1.11 -7.29
CA VAL A 102 -3.75 0.10 -7.81
C VAL A 102 -5.21 0.12 -7.36
N LEU A 103 -5.57 1.07 -6.51
CA LEU A 103 -6.93 1.31 -6.02
C LEU A 103 -7.54 2.49 -6.77
N ILE A 104 -8.49 2.21 -7.66
CA ILE A 104 -9.25 3.25 -8.39
C ILE A 104 -10.64 3.34 -7.78
N VAL A 105 -11.00 4.54 -7.30
CA VAL A 105 -12.36 4.86 -6.83
C VAL A 105 -12.94 5.90 -7.76
N ILE A 106 -14.10 5.60 -8.35
CA ILE A 106 -14.88 6.55 -9.15
C ILE A 106 -16.01 7.07 -8.26
N ASP A 107 -15.86 8.31 -7.80
CA ASP A 107 -16.76 8.94 -6.86
C ASP A 107 -18.15 9.12 -7.48
N THR A 108 -19.19 8.95 -6.65
CA THR A 108 -20.62 8.97 -7.03
C THR A 108 -21.07 8.01 -8.16
N LEU A 109 -20.21 7.10 -8.66
CA LEU A 109 -20.60 6.13 -9.67
C LEU A 109 -21.55 5.06 -9.10
N ARG A 110 -22.72 4.89 -9.72
CA ARG A 110 -23.69 3.83 -9.40
C ARG A 110 -23.52 2.62 -10.33
N ALA A 111 -23.59 1.42 -9.75
CA ALA A 111 -23.50 0.16 -10.51
C ALA A 111 -24.59 0.06 -11.61
N ASP A 112 -25.82 0.49 -11.32
CA ASP A 112 -26.95 0.43 -12.26
C ASP A 112 -26.85 1.39 -13.47
N HIS A 113 -25.81 2.23 -13.53
CA HIS A 113 -25.46 3.08 -14.68
C HIS A 113 -24.19 2.60 -15.44
N VAL A 114 -23.64 1.45 -15.05
CA VAL A 114 -22.44 0.84 -15.64
C VAL A 114 -22.86 -0.36 -16.50
N SER A 115 -22.45 -0.40 -17.77
CA SER A 115 -22.88 -1.45 -18.71
C SER A 115 -22.41 -2.87 -18.36
N LEU A 116 -21.35 -3.01 -17.55
CA LEU A 116 -20.95 -4.30 -16.97
C LEU A 116 -22.08 -4.93 -16.13
N TYR A 117 -22.86 -4.12 -15.42
CA TYR A 117 -23.99 -4.55 -14.59
C TYR A 117 -25.34 -4.42 -15.31
N GLY A 118 -25.34 -4.50 -16.64
CA GLY A 118 -26.57 -4.54 -17.45
C GLY A 118 -27.20 -3.19 -17.83
N TYR A 119 -26.53 -2.05 -17.57
CA TYR A 119 -27.05 -0.75 -18.01
C TYR A 119 -27.23 -0.70 -19.55
N PRO A 120 -28.40 -0.32 -20.11
CA PRO A 120 -28.69 -0.45 -21.54
C PRO A 120 -27.79 0.36 -22.49
N ARG A 121 -27.10 1.40 -21.99
CA ARG A 121 -26.10 2.16 -22.77
C ARG A 121 -24.72 1.61 -22.43
N ARG A 122 -23.90 1.31 -23.45
CA ARG A 122 -22.53 0.78 -23.28
C ARG A 122 -21.54 1.83 -22.73
N THR A 123 -21.69 2.19 -21.45
CA THR A 123 -20.99 3.27 -20.73
C THR A 123 -19.57 2.91 -20.31
N ALA A 124 -19.29 1.64 -19.99
CA ALA A 124 -18.02 1.21 -19.41
C ALA A 124 -17.27 0.13 -20.24
N PRO A 125 -17.04 0.33 -21.55
CA PRO A 125 -16.46 -0.70 -22.43
C PRO A 125 -15.02 -1.11 -22.07
N ALA A 126 -14.27 -0.25 -21.37
CA ALA A 126 -12.93 -0.59 -20.86
C ALA A 126 -13.01 -1.48 -19.61
N LEU A 127 -13.99 -1.23 -18.73
CA LEU A 127 -14.24 -2.07 -17.55
C LEU A 127 -14.80 -3.43 -17.95
N GLU A 128 -15.69 -3.49 -18.96
CA GLU A 128 -16.15 -4.75 -19.59
C GLU A 128 -15.00 -5.59 -20.15
N ALA A 129 -13.95 -4.95 -20.69
CA ALA A 129 -12.79 -5.65 -21.22
C ALA A 129 -11.90 -6.17 -20.08
N PHE A 130 -11.65 -5.34 -19.06
CA PHE A 130 -10.89 -5.71 -17.86
C PHE A 130 -11.55 -6.84 -17.05
N ALA A 131 -12.89 -6.81 -16.94
CA ALA A 131 -13.67 -7.79 -16.18
C ALA A 131 -13.55 -9.24 -16.69
N ARG A 132 -13.09 -9.46 -17.94
CA ARG A 132 -12.93 -10.81 -18.51
C ARG A 132 -11.83 -11.63 -17.83
N ASP A 133 -10.81 -10.95 -17.34
CA ASP A 133 -9.62 -11.54 -16.70
C ASP A 133 -9.54 -11.16 -15.21
N ALA A 134 -10.65 -10.69 -14.62
CA ALA A 134 -10.74 -10.20 -13.24
C ALA A 134 -11.93 -10.82 -12.48
N VAL A 135 -11.92 -10.69 -11.16
CA VAL A 135 -13.06 -11.06 -10.31
C VAL A 135 -14.02 -9.88 -10.20
N THR A 136 -15.27 -10.08 -10.60
CA THR A 136 -16.36 -9.11 -10.43
C THR A 136 -17.17 -9.41 -9.18
N TYR A 137 -17.59 -8.37 -8.48
CA TYR A 137 -18.53 -8.44 -7.37
C TYR A 137 -19.81 -7.70 -7.76
N ASP A 138 -20.94 -8.38 -7.67
CA ASP A 138 -22.26 -7.80 -8.01
C ASP A 138 -22.90 -7.12 -6.78
N ASP A 139 -22.69 -7.66 -5.58
CA ASP A 139 -23.22 -7.14 -4.30
C ASP A 139 -22.18 -6.29 -3.51
N ALA A 140 -21.44 -5.41 -4.21
CA ALA A 140 -20.48 -4.50 -3.58
C ALA A 140 -21.15 -3.21 -3.08
N ILE A 141 -21.37 -3.09 -1.77
CA ILE A 141 -22.07 -1.95 -1.14
C ILE A 141 -21.08 -0.96 -0.51
N SER A 142 -21.26 0.35 -0.77
CA SER A 142 -20.49 1.42 -0.13
C SER A 142 -20.76 1.45 1.39
N PRO A 143 -19.72 1.45 2.25
CA PRO A 143 -19.90 1.48 3.70
C PRO A 143 -20.40 2.84 4.21
N GLY A 144 -20.29 3.92 3.41
CA GLY A 144 -20.73 5.27 3.75
C GLY A 144 -21.65 5.88 2.68
N THR A 145 -22.53 6.79 3.09
CA THR A 145 -23.52 7.46 2.23
C THR A 145 -23.00 8.68 1.47
N TRP A 146 -21.74 9.06 1.68
CA TRP A 146 -21.07 10.16 0.99
C TRP A 146 -19.54 9.97 1.04
N THR A 147 -18.80 10.76 0.25
CA THR A 147 -17.37 10.57 -0.05
C THR A 147 -16.51 10.33 1.18
N VAL A 148 -16.58 11.21 2.20
CA VAL A 148 -15.66 11.18 3.35
C VAL A 148 -15.71 9.87 4.15
N PRO A 149 -16.85 9.45 4.74
CA PRO A 149 -16.90 8.21 5.51
C PRO A 149 -16.69 6.95 4.65
N SER A 150 -17.05 6.98 3.36
CA SER A 150 -16.81 5.83 2.48
C SER A 150 -15.31 5.62 2.25
N HIS A 151 -14.56 6.68 1.90
CA HIS A 151 -13.11 6.61 1.78
C HIS A 151 -12.44 6.31 3.14
N ALA A 152 -12.91 6.89 4.24
CA ALA A 152 -12.36 6.63 5.57
C ALA A 152 -12.47 5.15 5.96
N ALA A 153 -13.60 4.50 5.63
CA ALA A 153 -13.79 3.08 5.84
C ALA A 153 -12.87 2.23 4.95
N VAL A 154 -12.72 2.55 3.66
CA VAL A 154 -11.79 1.88 2.74
C VAL A 154 -10.34 1.97 3.24
N PHE A 155 -9.91 3.16 3.71
CA PHE A 155 -8.54 3.36 4.17
C PHE A 155 -8.25 2.81 5.57
N THR A 156 -9.23 2.69 6.47
CA THR A 156 -9.00 2.20 7.84
C THR A 156 -9.42 0.75 8.08
N GLY A 157 -10.19 0.15 7.16
CA GLY A 157 -10.84 -1.15 7.37
C GLY A 157 -11.90 -1.15 8.48
N ARG A 158 -12.39 0.03 8.88
CA ARG A 158 -13.39 0.21 9.95
C ARG A 158 -14.70 0.74 9.40
N TRP A 159 -15.82 0.42 10.07
CA TRP A 159 -17.10 1.10 9.81
C TRP A 159 -16.99 2.62 10.04
N PRO A 160 -17.74 3.46 9.32
CA PRO A 160 -17.67 4.92 9.44
C PRO A 160 -17.73 5.46 10.88
N SER A 161 -18.62 4.90 11.72
CA SER A 161 -18.79 5.26 13.13
C SER A 161 -17.58 4.96 14.02
N PHE A 162 -16.61 4.18 13.54
CA PHE A 162 -15.33 3.89 14.21
C PHE A 162 -14.13 4.52 13.49
N ALA A 163 -14.34 5.12 12.32
CA ALA A 163 -13.32 5.81 11.53
C ALA A 163 -13.19 7.29 11.92
N GLY A 164 -14.16 7.87 12.65
CA GLY A 164 -14.16 9.26 13.14
C GLY A 164 -14.47 10.33 12.10
N ALA A 165 -14.48 9.97 10.81
CA ALA A 165 -14.70 10.87 9.68
C ALA A 165 -16.19 11.20 9.44
N GLU A 166 -16.87 11.61 10.52
CA GLU A 166 -18.29 11.94 10.56
C GLU A 166 -18.55 13.40 10.10
N ARG A 167 -19.82 13.75 9.89
CA ARG A 167 -20.21 15.13 9.58
C ARG A 167 -19.99 16.04 10.78
N VAL A 168 -19.53 17.27 10.55
CA VAL A 168 -19.52 18.30 11.61
C VAL A 168 -20.98 18.61 11.99
N PRO A 169 -21.36 18.59 13.28
CA PRO A 169 -22.72 18.86 13.71
C PRO A 169 -23.23 20.22 13.21
N GLY A 170 -24.37 20.20 12.50
CA GLY A 170 -24.96 21.40 11.89
C GLY A 170 -24.47 21.72 10.48
N ASP A 171 -23.44 21.04 9.96
CA ASP A 171 -22.90 21.26 8.62
C ASP A 171 -23.13 20.05 7.70
N ARG A 172 -23.55 20.30 6.45
CA ARG A 172 -23.84 19.26 5.44
C ARG A 172 -22.72 19.06 4.42
N ASN A 173 -21.64 19.82 4.52
CA ASN A 173 -20.49 19.80 3.61
C ASN A 173 -19.16 19.64 4.37
N LEU A 174 -19.11 19.85 5.70
CA LEU A 174 -17.89 19.62 6.49
C LEU A 174 -17.89 18.24 7.17
N ALA A 175 -16.69 17.65 7.23
CA ALA A 175 -16.39 16.44 7.98
C ALA A 175 -15.32 16.67 9.04
N MET A 176 -15.35 15.84 10.07
CA MET A 176 -14.22 15.60 10.95
C MET A 176 -13.14 14.77 10.20
N PRO A 177 -11.85 14.90 10.57
CA PRO A 177 -10.80 14.05 10.02
C PRO A 177 -10.93 12.58 10.47
N ILE A 178 -10.25 11.69 9.76
CA ILE A 178 -10.08 10.29 10.18
C ILE A 178 -9.42 10.24 11.57
N ASN A 179 -9.90 9.37 12.44
CA ASN A 179 -9.32 9.13 13.76
C ASN A 179 -7.90 8.55 13.66
N ASP A 180 -6.92 9.23 14.27
CA ASP A 180 -5.51 8.82 14.23
C ASP A 180 -5.18 7.54 15.02
N ALA A 181 -6.10 7.02 15.84
CA ALA A 181 -5.95 5.73 16.53
C ALA A 181 -6.00 4.49 15.60
N ALA A 182 -6.18 4.67 14.29
CA ALA A 182 -6.14 3.62 13.28
C ALA A 182 -5.08 3.94 12.20
N PRO A 183 -4.14 3.03 11.89
CA PRO A 183 -3.28 3.18 10.73
C PRO A 183 -4.12 3.06 9.45
N THR A 184 -3.78 3.85 8.42
CA THR A 184 -4.37 3.67 7.08
C THR A 184 -3.74 2.49 6.33
N LEU A 185 -4.45 1.98 5.32
CA LEU A 185 -3.92 1.05 4.32
C LEU A 185 -2.63 1.57 3.68
N ALA A 186 -2.55 2.89 3.40
CA ALA A 186 -1.35 3.52 2.86
C ALA A 186 -0.19 3.47 3.86
N GLU A 187 -0.42 3.76 5.14
CA GLU A 187 0.61 3.64 6.18
C GLU A 187 1.11 2.20 6.34
N LEU A 188 0.21 1.20 6.27
CA LEU A 188 0.59 -0.21 6.34
C LEU A 188 1.42 -0.65 5.13
N LEU A 189 1.10 -0.17 3.93
CA LEU A 189 1.83 -0.47 2.70
C LEU A 189 3.18 0.27 2.62
N SER A 190 3.24 1.55 3.03
CA SER A 190 4.48 2.33 3.17
C SER A 190 5.45 1.65 4.15
N ARG A 191 4.98 1.24 5.34
CA ARG A 191 5.77 0.44 6.30
C ARG A 191 6.20 -0.92 5.74
N SER A 192 5.48 -1.45 4.75
CA SER A 192 5.80 -2.69 4.03
C SER A 192 6.72 -2.45 2.81
N GLN A 193 7.31 -1.26 2.68
CA GLN A 193 8.18 -0.81 1.58
C GLN A 193 7.50 -0.91 0.20
N PHE A 194 6.27 -0.40 0.12
CA PHE A 194 5.68 0.09 -1.13
C PHE A 194 6.02 1.57 -1.27
N HIS A 195 6.33 2.02 -2.49
CA HIS A 195 6.30 3.43 -2.84
C HIS A 195 4.83 3.82 -3.10
N THR A 196 4.37 4.85 -2.41
CA THR A 196 2.94 5.13 -2.22
C THR A 196 2.56 6.47 -2.84
N ALA A 197 1.57 6.49 -3.73
CA ALA A 197 1.07 7.72 -4.35
C ALA A 197 -0.46 7.81 -4.39
N ALA A 198 -0.97 9.02 -4.25
CA ALA A 198 -2.37 9.37 -4.39
C ALA A 198 -2.57 10.49 -5.42
N PHE A 199 -3.50 10.28 -6.35
CA PHE A 199 -3.91 11.27 -7.34
C PHE A 199 -5.43 11.50 -7.20
N VAL A 200 -5.82 12.69 -6.77
CA VAL A 200 -7.17 12.96 -6.26
C VAL A 200 -7.85 14.08 -7.02
N ALA A 201 -9.03 13.79 -7.59
CA ALA A 201 -9.88 14.78 -8.26
C ALA A 201 -10.87 15.50 -7.32
N ASN A 202 -11.05 15.00 -6.09
CA ASN A 202 -11.98 15.51 -5.08
C ASN A 202 -11.29 16.04 -3.81
N SER A 203 -10.42 17.04 -3.93
CA SER A 203 -9.69 17.61 -2.78
C SER A 203 -10.58 18.33 -1.75
N ALA A 204 -11.89 18.50 -2.01
CA ALA A 204 -12.84 18.98 -1.02
C ALA A 204 -13.16 17.92 0.06
N TYR A 205 -13.17 16.64 -0.32
CA TYR A 205 -13.60 15.52 0.54
C TYR A 205 -12.54 14.44 0.75
N VAL A 206 -11.52 14.37 -0.11
CA VAL A 206 -10.39 13.44 0.01
C VAL A 206 -9.11 14.28 0.17
N ALA A 207 -9.02 14.99 1.30
CA ALA A 207 -8.03 16.03 1.55
C ALA A 207 -6.96 15.64 2.58
N ARG A 208 -5.79 16.29 2.51
CA ARG A 208 -4.75 16.23 3.56
C ARG A 208 -5.30 16.57 4.95
N ALA A 209 -6.13 17.61 5.04
CA ALA A 209 -6.75 18.09 6.29
C ALA A 209 -7.75 17.10 6.92
N LEU A 210 -8.24 16.11 6.16
CA LEU A 210 -9.12 15.05 6.64
C LEU A 210 -8.36 13.75 6.98
N GLY A 211 -7.02 13.74 6.87
CA GLY A 211 -6.18 12.59 7.20
C GLY A 211 -5.97 11.57 6.07
N PHE A 212 -6.43 11.87 4.84
CA PHE A 212 -6.31 10.94 3.70
C PHE A 212 -4.89 10.79 3.14
N ALA A 213 -4.00 11.74 3.40
CA ALA A 213 -2.61 11.69 2.93
C ALA A 213 -1.66 10.90 3.85
N ARG A 214 -2.15 10.36 4.96
CA ARG A 214 -1.32 9.59 5.91
C ARG A 214 -0.83 8.31 5.25
N GLY A 215 0.49 8.16 5.16
CA GLY A 215 1.15 7.00 4.55
C GLY A 215 1.34 7.05 3.04
N PHE A 216 1.13 8.22 2.40
CA PHE A 216 1.47 8.45 1.01
C PHE A 216 2.77 9.27 0.89
N ASP A 217 3.71 8.80 0.06
CA ASP A 217 4.96 9.51 -0.27
C ASP A 217 4.64 10.70 -1.20
N GLU A 218 3.78 10.47 -2.20
CA GLU A 218 3.22 11.51 -3.08
C GLU A 218 1.71 11.63 -2.88
N PHE A 219 1.19 12.85 -2.75
CA PHE A 219 -0.25 13.08 -2.66
C PHE A 219 -0.58 14.38 -3.42
N ALA A 220 -1.02 14.22 -4.66
CA ALA A 220 -1.39 15.29 -5.57
C ALA A 220 -2.91 15.38 -5.67
N ASP A 221 -3.46 16.50 -5.21
CA ASP A 221 -4.89 16.73 -5.14
C ASP A 221 -5.35 18.00 -5.87
N TRP A 222 -6.52 17.91 -6.49
CA TRP A 222 -7.22 19.00 -7.14
C TRP A 222 -8.70 18.91 -6.77
N ASN A 223 -9.42 20.02 -6.82
CA ASN A 223 -10.87 20.03 -6.64
C ASN A 223 -11.57 20.06 -8.00
N LEU A 224 -12.71 19.36 -8.12
CA LEU A 224 -13.55 19.31 -9.33
C LEU A 224 -12.74 18.98 -10.61
N SER A 225 -11.82 18.02 -10.52
CA SER A 225 -10.94 17.66 -11.63
C SER A 225 -11.41 16.46 -12.45
N THR A 226 -10.87 16.30 -13.65
CA THR A 226 -11.22 15.23 -14.59
C THR A 226 -10.26 14.04 -14.49
N ALA A 227 -10.74 12.86 -14.87
CA ALA A 227 -9.95 11.63 -14.97
C ALA A 227 -8.66 11.82 -15.78
N ASN A 228 -8.72 12.61 -16.86
CA ASN A 228 -7.56 12.90 -17.71
C ASN A 228 -6.41 13.59 -16.94
N ARG A 229 -6.72 14.44 -15.94
CA ARG A 229 -5.68 15.10 -15.12
C ARG A 229 -5.03 14.10 -14.16
N VAL A 230 -5.85 13.28 -13.50
CA VAL A 230 -5.40 12.21 -12.59
C VAL A 230 -4.51 11.21 -13.34
N GLU A 231 -4.94 10.79 -14.53
CA GLU A 231 -4.22 9.85 -15.40
C GLU A 231 -2.90 10.43 -15.92
N HIS A 232 -2.90 11.71 -16.34
CA HIS A 232 -1.67 12.40 -16.75
C HIS A 232 -0.68 12.55 -15.58
N ALA A 233 -1.15 12.93 -14.39
CA ALA A 233 -0.28 13.08 -13.22
C ALA A 233 0.37 11.76 -12.81
N PHE A 234 -0.40 10.65 -12.80
CA PHE A 234 0.13 9.32 -12.57
C PHE A 234 1.22 8.93 -13.58
N ARG A 235 1.02 9.22 -14.88
CA ARG A 235 2.03 8.96 -15.92
C ARG A 235 3.33 9.74 -15.72
N LEU A 236 3.25 10.99 -15.22
CA LEU A 236 4.44 11.81 -14.95
C LEU A 236 5.19 11.36 -13.69
N TRP A 237 4.49 10.86 -12.68
CA TRP A 237 5.08 10.38 -11.42
C TRP A 237 5.76 9.02 -11.53
N LEU A 238 5.31 8.16 -12.46
CA LEU A 238 5.62 6.72 -12.50
C LEU A 238 7.13 6.41 -12.22
N PRO A 239 7.46 5.81 -11.07
CA PRO A 239 8.84 5.55 -10.66
C PRO A 239 9.48 4.38 -11.45
N PRO A 240 10.79 4.13 -11.25
CA PRO A 240 11.47 2.96 -11.82
C PRO A 240 10.77 1.64 -11.46
N ARG A 241 10.80 0.69 -12.41
CA ARG A 241 10.12 -0.63 -12.31
C ARG A 241 10.56 -1.54 -11.14
N ASN A 242 11.53 -1.10 -10.34
CA ASN A 242 12.08 -1.86 -9.21
C ASN A 242 11.36 -1.58 -7.89
N ASP A 243 10.47 -0.59 -7.82
CA ASP A 243 9.72 -0.23 -6.60
C ASP A 243 8.33 -0.88 -6.61
N ARG A 244 7.86 -1.39 -5.46
CA ARG A 244 6.48 -1.92 -5.32
C ARG A 244 5.54 -0.76 -5.21
N LEU A 245 4.52 -0.66 -6.06
CA LEU A 245 3.67 0.53 -6.08
C LEU A 245 2.38 0.30 -5.30
N PHE A 246 2.00 1.25 -4.46
CA PHE A 246 0.61 1.41 -4.04
C PHE A 246 0.10 2.75 -4.58
N VAL A 247 -0.83 2.69 -5.52
CA VAL A 247 -1.37 3.87 -6.19
C VAL A 247 -2.85 3.98 -5.92
N PHE A 248 -3.27 5.11 -5.36
CA PHE A 248 -4.67 5.47 -5.19
C PHE A 248 -5.07 6.53 -6.23
N MET A 249 -6.20 6.31 -6.91
CA MET A 249 -6.79 7.26 -7.85
C MET A 249 -8.24 7.52 -7.45
N ASN A 250 -8.56 8.77 -7.11
CA ASN A 250 -9.93 9.23 -6.94
C ASN A 250 -10.35 10.01 -8.19
N ILE A 251 -11.38 9.51 -8.87
CA ILE A 251 -11.94 10.05 -10.12
C ILE A 251 -13.31 10.65 -9.83
N LEU A 252 -13.63 11.82 -10.40
CA LEU A 252 -14.79 12.62 -10.01
C LEU A 252 -15.77 12.93 -11.17
N ASP A 253 -15.49 12.50 -12.40
CA ASP A 253 -16.28 12.83 -13.60
C ASP A 253 -17.80 12.52 -13.52
N PRO A 254 -18.29 11.52 -12.74
CA PRO A 254 -19.74 11.32 -12.54
C PRO A 254 -20.40 12.23 -11.50
N HIS A 255 -19.68 13.17 -10.89
CA HIS A 255 -20.18 14.12 -9.90
C HIS A 255 -20.72 15.41 -10.55
N GLU A 256 -21.40 16.24 -9.76
CA GLU A 256 -21.72 17.62 -10.17
C GLU A 256 -20.49 18.54 -10.16
N PRO A 257 -20.37 19.51 -11.09
CA PRO A 257 -21.26 19.76 -12.22
C PRO A 257 -21.07 18.72 -13.34
N TYR A 258 -22.18 18.16 -13.83
CA TYR A 258 -22.19 17.12 -14.87
C TYR A 258 -21.76 17.67 -16.25
N ASP A 259 -20.46 17.81 -16.48
CA ASP A 259 -19.88 18.33 -17.73
C ASP A 259 -18.94 17.33 -18.43
N PRO A 260 -19.47 16.24 -19.04
CA PRO A 260 -18.63 15.21 -19.63
C PRO A 260 -17.85 15.73 -20.85
N PRO A 261 -16.65 15.16 -21.16
CA PRO A 261 -15.87 15.56 -22.32
C PRO A 261 -16.64 15.41 -23.64
N GLY A 262 -16.32 16.24 -24.64
CA GLY A 262 -17.12 16.39 -25.87
C GLY A 262 -17.38 15.09 -26.65
N ALA A 263 -16.47 14.12 -26.61
CA ALA A 263 -16.68 12.79 -27.21
C ALA A 263 -17.83 12.02 -26.52
N TYR A 264 -17.93 12.07 -25.20
CA TYR A 264 -18.98 11.44 -24.42
C TYR A 264 -20.31 12.19 -24.56
N LYS A 265 -20.31 13.53 -24.62
CA LYS A 265 -21.51 14.34 -24.95
C LYS A 265 -22.15 13.91 -26.28
N ARG A 266 -21.33 13.65 -27.31
CA ARG A 266 -21.80 13.15 -28.62
C ARG A 266 -22.26 11.70 -28.57
N ARG A 267 -21.55 10.82 -27.86
CA ARG A 267 -21.85 9.39 -27.76
C ARG A 267 -23.10 9.09 -26.91
N PHE A 268 -23.34 9.89 -25.88
CA PHE A 268 -24.46 9.73 -24.94
C PHE A 268 -25.26 11.04 -24.84
N PRO A 269 -26.01 11.42 -25.89
CA PRO A 269 -26.85 12.60 -25.83
C PRO A 269 -27.89 12.46 -24.70
N GLY A 270 -28.10 13.58 -24.01
CA GLY A 270 -29.03 13.71 -22.89
C GLY A 270 -29.20 15.18 -22.51
N ARG A 271 -30.39 15.52 -22.01
CA ARG A 271 -30.61 16.84 -21.41
C ARG A 271 -30.06 16.82 -19.99
N VAL A 272 -28.88 17.39 -19.78
CA VAL A 272 -28.42 17.71 -18.41
C VAL A 272 -29.38 18.77 -17.87
N ARG A 273 -30.34 18.36 -17.03
CA ARG A 273 -31.01 19.31 -16.14
C ARG A 273 -29.93 19.83 -15.20
N ARG A 274 -29.62 21.13 -15.31
CA ARG A 274 -28.70 21.84 -14.44
C ARG A 274 -29.33 21.93 -13.04
N TYR A 275 -29.22 20.85 -12.26
CA TYR A 275 -29.47 20.88 -10.83
C TYR A 275 -28.26 21.54 -10.18
N GLY A 276 -28.49 22.58 -9.36
CA GLY A 276 -27.42 23.37 -8.76
C GLY A 276 -26.64 24.21 -9.78
N THR A 277 -26.96 25.50 -9.89
CA THR A 277 -25.96 26.46 -10.36
C THR A 277 -24.96 26.63 -9.23
N VAL A 278 -23.86 25.87 -9.24
CA VAL A 278 -22.65 26.33 -8.54
C VAL A 278 -22.21 27.58 -9.28
N MET A 279 -22.30 28.71 -8.60
CA MET A 279 -21.86 30.01 -9.11
C MET A 279 -20.33 30.01 -9.18
N THR A 280 -19.76 29.52 -10.27
CA THR A 280 -18.48 30.05 -10.76
C THR A 280 -18.76 31.38 -11.43
N GLU A 281 -18.62 32.44 -10.64
CA GLU A 281 -18.43 33.78 -11.18
C GLU A 281 -17.17 33.78 -12.07
N LEU A 282 -17.30 34.37 -13.25
CA LEU A 282 -16.22 34.82 -14.13
C LEU A 282 -16.36 36.33 -14.27
#